data_AF-A0A1G4RLA2-F1
#
_entry.id   AF-A0A1G4RLA2-F1
#
_cell.length_a   1.000
_cell.length_b   1.000
_cell.length_c   1.000
_cell.angle_alpha   90.00
_cell.angle_beta   90.00
_cell.angle_gamma   90.00
#
_symmetry.space_group_name_H-M   'P 1'
#
loop_
_entity.id
_entity.type
_entity.pdbx_description
1 polymer ?
#
loop_
_entity_poly.entity_id
_entity_poly.type
_entity_poly.pdbx_seq_one_letter_code
_entity_poly.pdbx_strand_id
1 'polypeptide(L)' 'MKNKALSEDISRRLLEVSRQLNESIFAAQGQCSDEEFNDYRRHIGMLMGNLYADILRPLWQEHPDLKPSEME' A
#
# COMPACT_ATOMS: atom_id res chain seq x y z
N MET A 1 -10.47 -10.04 10.31
CA MET A 1 -11.88 -9.70 9.96
C MET A 1 -12.52 -10.96 9.37
N LYS A 2 -13.58 -11.53 9.96
CA LYS A 2 -14.05 -12.87 9.59
C LYS A 2 -14.78 -12.99 8.24
N ASN A 3 -15.42 -11.93 7.75
CA ASN A 3 -16.12 -11.97 6.47
C ASN A 3 -15.11 -11.94 5.30
N LYS A 4 -14.93 -13.08 4.64
CA LYS A 4 -13.96 -13.23 3.55
C LYS A 4 -14.23 -12.32 2.35
N ALA A 5 -15.47 -12.24 1.87
CA ALA A 5 -15.81 -11.41 0.71
C ALA A 5 -15.56 -9.91 0.98
N LEU A 6 -15.87 -9.45 2.19
CA LEU A 6 -15.53 -8.08 2.61
C LEU A 6 -14.01 -7.89 2.73
N SER A 7 -13.30 -8.87 3.31
CA SER A 7 -11.84 -8.85 3.39
C SER A 7 -11.17 -8.76 2.02
N GLU A 8 -11.67 -9.52 1.04
CA GLU A 8 -11.18 -9.50 -0.34
C GLU A 8 -11.37 -8.13 -1.00
N ASP A 9 -12.56 -7.53 -0.86
CA ASP A 9 -12.82 -6.19 -1.41
C ASP A 9 -11.93 -5.12 -0.76
N ILE A 10 -11.75 -5.18 0.56
CA ILE A 10 -10.84 -4.26 1.28
C ILE A 10 -9.39 -4.47 0.83
N SER A 11 -8.91 -5.71 0.75
CA SER A 11 -7.57 -6.05 0.29
C SER A 11 -7.29 -5.46 -1.10
N ARG A 12 -8.19 -5.72 -2.05
CA ARG A 12 -8.10 -5.20 -3.43
C ARG A 12 -8.06 -3.68 -3.48
N ARG A 13 -8.92 -3.00 -2.71
CA ARG A 13 -8.96 -1.52 -2.66
C ARG A 13 -7.68 -0.93 -2.08
N LEU A 14 -7.16 -1.51 -1.01
CA LEU A 14 -5.95 -0.99 -0.38
C LEU A 14 -4.69 -1.26 -1.20
N LEU A 15 -4.63 -2.40 -1.92
CA LEU A 15 -3.59 -2.63 -2.91
C LEU A 15 -3.63 -1.61 -4.05
N GLU A 16 -4.84 -1.27 -4.52
CA GLU A 16 -5.02 -0.22 -5.53
C GLU A 16 -4.59 1.17 -5.01
N VAL A 17 -4.92 1.51 -3.76
CA VAL A 17 -4.42 2.74 -3.12
C VAL A 17 -2.89 2.75 -3.05
N SER A 18 -2.27 1.65 -2.61
CA SER A 18 -0.81 1.53 -2.58
C SER A 18 -0.18 1.69 -3.97
N ARG A 19 -0.82 1.15 -5.03
CA ARG A 19 -0.38 1.34 -6.42
C ARG A 19 -0.43 2.82 -6.81
N GLN A 20 -1.53 3.51 -6.54
CA GLN A 20 -1.69 4.94 -6.86
C GLN A 20 -0.71 5.84 -6.08
N LEU A 21 -0.44 5.51 -4.82
CA LEU A 21 0.58 6.19 -4.01
C LEU A 21 1.98 6.00 -4.59
N ASN A 22 2.30 4.80 -5.07
CA ASN A 22 3.57 4.56 -5.74
C ASN A 22 3.68 5.33 -7.07
N GLU A 23 2.59 5.41 -7.85
CA GLU A 23 2.52 6.21 -9.07
C GLU A 23 2.69 7.71 -8.80
N SER A 24 2.17 8.21 -7.69
CA SER A 24 2.34 9.62 -7.31
C SER A 24 3.79 9.95 -6.96
N ILE A 25 4.56 9.00 -6.40
CA ILE A 25 6.02 9.15 -6.23
C ILE A 25 6.69 9.32 -7.59
N PHE A 26 6.38 8.45 -8.57
CA PHE A 26 6.97 8.57 -9.91
C PHE A 26 6.60 9.88 -10.59
N ALA A 27 5.37 10.37 -10.40
CA ALA A 27 4.94 11.66 -10.93
C ALA A 27 5.71 12.85 -10.33
N ALA A 28 6.10 12.79 -9.06
CA ALA A 28 6.87 13.84 -8.40
C ALA A 28 8.35 13.86 -8.82
N GLN A 29 8.87 12.74 -9.34
CA GLN A 29 10.27 12.58 -9.68
C GLN A 29 10.68 13.54 -10.81
N GLY A 30 11.66 14.41 -10.54
CA GLY A 30 12.14 15.40 -11.50
C GLY A 30 11.21 16.59 -11.73
N GLN A 31 10.10 16.69 -10.98
CA GLN A 31 9.16 17.82 -11.01
C GLN A 31 9.36 18.79 -9.83
N CYS A 32 10.23 18.47 -8.89
CA CYS A 32 10.56 19.26 -7.71
C CYS A 32 12.04 19.11 -7.35
N SER A 33 12.49 19.84 -6.33
CA SER A 33 13.86 19.68 -5.83
C SER A 33 14.09 18.29 -5.21
N ASP A 34 15.36 17.86 -5.14
CA ASP A 34 15.70 16.57 -4.53
C ASP A 34 15.28 16.49 -3.05
N GLU A 35 15.31 17.60 -2.33
CA GLU A 35 14.86 17.68 -0.93
C GLU A 35 13.35 17.43 -0.83
N GLU A 36 12.54 18.19 -1.59
CA GLU A 36 11.08 18.03 -1.64
C GLU A 36 10.69 16.61 -2.09
N PHE A 37 11.37 16.07 -3.10
CA PHE A 37 11.11 14.72 -3.61
C PHE A 37 11.40 13.65 -2.54
N ASN A 38 12.54 13.77 -1.85
CA ASN A 38 12.94 12.80 -0.84
C ASN A 38 11.99 12.83 0.37
N ASP A 39 11.57 14.01 0.79
CA ASP A 39 10.60 14.17 1.87
C ASP A 39 9.24 13.59 1.45
N TYR A 40 8.74 13.93 0.26
CA TYR A 40 7.50 13.38 -0.26
C TYR A 40 7.53 11.85 -0.33
N ARG A 41 8.54 11.28 -1.00
CA ARG A 41 8.73 9.83 -1.13
C ARG A 41 8.79 9.12 0.22
N ARG A 42 9.45 9.72 1.21
CA ARG A 42 9.53 9.18 2.57
C ARG A 42 8.15 9.09 3.22
N HIS A 43 7.35 10.15 3.17
CA HIS A 43 6.02 10.17 3.77
C HIS A 43 5.06 9.18 3.10
N ILE A 44 5.08 9.10 1.76
CA ILE A 44 4.27 8.13 1.03
C ILE A 44 4.72 6.69 1.34
N GLY A 45 6.02 6.43 1.43
CA GLY A 45 6.56 5.14 1.85
C GLY A 45 6.08 4.73 3.25
N MET A 46 6.08 5.66 4.21
CA MET A 46 5.54 5.42 5.55
C MET A 46 4.05 5.11 5.52
N LEU A 47 3.26 5.83 4.73
CA LEU A 47 1.82 5.58 4.59
C LEU A 47 1.53 4.19 4.03
N MET A 48 2.23 3.78 2.96
CA MET A 48 2.09 2.44 2.37
C MET A 48 2.55 1.35 3.35
N GLY A 49 3.61 1.59 4.11
CA GLY A 49 4.07 0.69 5.18
C GLY A 49 3.02 0.48 6.27
N ASN A 50 2.36 1.55 6.71
CA ASN A 50 1.28 1.48 7.70
C ASN A 50 0.05 0.76 7.16
N LEU A 51 -0.38 1.05 5.91
CA LEU A 51 -1.46 0.32 5.25
C LEU A 51 -1.19 -1.20 5.23
N TYR A 52 0.05 -1.59 4.93
CA TYR A 52 0.45 -2.99 4.97
C TYR A 52 0.42 -3.57 6.39
N ALA A 53 1.10 -2.93 7.34
CA ALA A 53 1.30 -3.47 8.68
C ALA A 53 0.00 -3.55 9.49
N ASP A 54 -0.86 -2.54 9.38
CA ASP A 54 -2.02 -2.36 10.26
C ASP A 54 -3.30 -2.96 9.68
N ILE A 55 -3.38 -3.12 8.35
CA ILE A 55 -4.62 -3.57 7.69
C ILE A 55 -4.40 -4.80 6.83
N LEU A 56 -3.56 -4.73 5.79
CA LEU A 56 -3.41 -5.82 4.83
C LEU A 56 -2.84 -7.09 5.49
N ARG A 57 -1.76 -6.97 6.27
CA ARG A 57 -1.12 -8.10 6.93
C ARG A 57 -2.08 -8.81 7.90
N PRO A 58 -2.78 -8.13 8.84
CA PRO A 58 -3.77 -8.78 9.69
C PRO A 58 -4.93 -9.42 8.91
N LEU A 59 -5.35 -8.80 7.81
CA LEU A 59 -6.42 -9.31 6.96
C LEU A 59 -5.98 -10.60 6.23
N TRP A 60 -4.75 -10.66 5.72
CA TRP A 60 -4.16 -11.85 5.11
C TRP A 60 -3.82 -12.93 6.14
N GLN A 61 -3.49 -12.57 7.38
CA GLN A 61 -3.34 -13.57 8.45
C GLN A 61 -4.65 -14.28 8.76
N GLU A 62 -5.79 -13.60 8.63
CA GLU A 62 -7.12 -14.21 8.77
C GLU A 62 -7.52 -15.01 7.52
N HIS A 63 -7.19 -14.51 6.31
CA HIS A 63 -7.50 -15.15 5.02
C HIS A 63 -6.23 -15.27 4.16
N PRO A 64 -5.38 -16.28 4.39
CA PRO A 64 -4.05 -16.38 3.75
C PRO A 64 -4.06 -16.44 2.23
N ASP A 65 -5.16 -16.91 1.63
CA ASP A 65 -5.34 -16.99 0.18
C ASP A 65 -5.53 -15.62 -0.50
N LEU A 66 -5.78 -14.56 0.28
CA LEU A 66 -5.88 -13.19 -0.24
C LEU A 66 -4.52 -12.50 -0.40
N LYS A 67 -3.43 -13.09 0.11
CA LYS A 67 -2.09 -12.53 0.01
C LYS A 67 -1.58 -12.62 -1.44
N PRO A 68 -1.17 -11.50 -2.08
CA PRO A 68 -0.58 -11.55 -3.42
C PRO A 68 0.69 -12.40 -3.46
N SER A 69 0.88 -13.19 -4.51
CA SER A 69 2.05 -14.06 -4.68
C SER A 69 3.38 -13.31 -4.79
N GLU A 70 3.33 -12.04 -5.18
CA GLU A 70 4.50 -11.16 -5.37
C GLU A 70 5.04 -10.61 -4.05
N MET A 71 4.31 -10.78 -2.95
CA MET A 71 4.68 -10.29 -1.63
C MET A 71 5.10 -11.50 -0.78
N GLU A 72 6.39 -11.70 -0.52
CA GLU A 72 6.89 -12.78 0.36
C GLU A 72 6.58 -12.56 1.84
#